data_AF-A0A7W1EP04-F1
#
_entry.id   AF-A0A7W1EP04-F1
#
_cell.length_a   1.000
_cell.length_b   1.000
_cell.length_c   1.000
_cell.angle_alpha   90.00
_cell.angle_beta   90.00
_cell.angle_gamma   90.00
#
_symmetry.space_group_name_H-M   'P 1'
#
loop_
_entity.id
_entity.type
_entity.pdbx_description
1 polymer ?
#
loop_
_entity_poly.entity_id
_entity_poly.type
_entity_poly.pdbx_seq_one_letter_code
_entity_poly.pdbx_strand_id
1 'polypeptide(L)'
;MTSQFPRASRPVTRQSGERFILAGTEVREDDVEPATGLHIAGIAFRISAAIILLLAIWQAYDWFRDRPPGGAGLSVIIGDTIRLAVTSFLLYGAADLADLFVKNFQEIRATRILMARQTYLMKQMGVFRGEIPTTPREVDRRGLGPEEAVSLNGE
;
A
#
# COMPACT_ATOMS: atom_id res chain seq x y z
N MET A 1 -5.59 36.92 40.42
CA MET A 1 -5.87 35.48 40.61
C MET A 1 -6.36 34.96 39.27
N THR A 2 -5.56 34.08 38.67
CA THR A 2 -5.59 33.70 37.26
C THR A 2 -6.61 32.59 37.00
N SER A 3 -7.22 32.66 35.82
CA SER A 3 -8.28 31.80 35.29
C SER A 3 -7.90 30.32 35.16
N GLN A 4 -8.85 29.43 35.44
CA GLN A 4 -8.77 28.03 35.05
C GLN A 4 -10.15 27.55 34.60
N PHE A 5 -10.41 27.62 33.29
CA PHE A 5 -11.55 26.95 32.67
C PHE A 5 -11.18 25.48 32.43
N PRO A 6 -11.99 24.50 32.86
CA PRO A 6 -11.76 23.10 32.54
C PRO A 6 -12.04 22.84 31.05
N ARG A 7 -11.04 22.33 30.32
CA ARG A 7 -11.26 21.79 28.96
C ARG A 7 -12.14 20.55 29.08
N ALA A 8 -13.39 20.66 28.62
CA ALA A 8 -14.24 19.50 28.38
C ALA A 8 -13.57 18.63 27.30
N SER A 9 -13.10 17.45 27.71
CA SER A 9 -12.68 16.38 26.80
C SER A 9 -13.89 15.98 25.95
N ARG A 10 -13.88 16.32 24.65
CA ARG A 10 -14.93 15.86 23.74
C ARG A 10 -14.85 14.33 23.63
N PRO A 11 -15.96 13.60 23.80
CA PRO A 11 -15.98 12.17 23.56
C PRO A 11 -15.66 11.91 22.07
N VAL A 12 -14.66 11.09 21.82
CA VAL A 12 -14.39 10.54 20.48
C VAL A 12 -15.43 9.45 20.25
N THR A 13 -16.56 9.84 19.67
CA THR A 13 -17.57 8.89 19.20
C THR A 13 -16.96 8.12 18.03
N ARG A 14 -16.61 6.85 18.24
CA ARG A 14 -16.32 5.92 17.13
C ARG A 14 -17.65 5.64 16.43
N GLN A 15 -17.91 6.28 15.31
CA GLN A 15 -19.01 5.87 14.44
C GLN A 15 -18.54 4.65 13.64
N SER A 16 -19.11 3.49 13.99
CA SER A 16 -18.96 2.25 13.24
C SER A 16 -19.51 2.44 11.83
N GLY A 17 -18.66 2.30 10.81
CA GLY A 17 -18.99 2.43 9.39
C GLY A 17 -18.57 3.74 8.70
N GLU A 18 -17.70 4.54 9.34
CA GLU A 18 -17.21 5.80 8.78
C GLU A 18 -16.01 5.62 7.85
N ARG A 19 -16.26 5.92 6.57
CA ARG A 19 -15.24 6.21 5.56
C ARG A 19 -14.16 7.10 6.19
N PHE A 20 -12.93 6.60 6.24
CA PHE A 20 -11.83 7.35 6.84
C PHE A 20 -11.50 8.58 6.01
N ILE A 21 -11.91 9.75 6.49
CA ILE A 21 -11.56 11.04 5.88
C ILE A 21 -10.20 11.45 6.44
N LEU A 22 -9.13 11.10 5.74
CA LEU A 22 -7.79 11.65 6.00
C LEU A 22 -7.65 12.98 5.25
N ALA A 23 -7.49 14.07 6.01
CA ALA A 23 -7.28 15.43 5.47
C ALA A 23 -8.34 15.90 4.45
N GLY A 24 -9.62 15.61 4.70
CA GLY A 24 -10.74 16.07 3.86
C GLY A 24 -10.96 15.25 2.57
N THR A 25 -10.21 14.15 2.37
CA THR A 25 -10.37 13.26 1.22
C THR A 25 -10.86 11.89 1.69
N GLU A 26 -11.88 11.37 1.02
CA GLU A 26 -12.49 10.07 1.30
C GLU A 26 -11.54 8.95 0.87
N VAL A 27 -10.89 8.28 1.83
CA VAL A 27 -9.99 7.15 1.55
C VAL A 27 -10.80 5.86 1.65
N ARG A 28 -10.72 5.02 0.61
CA ARG A 28 -11.40 3.71 0.58
C ARG A 28 -10.79 2.77 1.62
N GLU A 29 -11.63 2.05 2.36
CA GLU A 29 -11.20 1.11 3.40
C GLU A 29 -10.38 -0.07 2.84
N ASP A 30 -10.55 -0.40 1.56
CA ASP A 30 -9.72 -1.39 0.83
C ASP A 30 -8.23 -1.00 0.78
N ASP A 31 -7.94 0.28 0.99
CA ASP A 31 -6.55 0.74 1.07
C ASP A 31 -5.95 0.38 2.47
N VAL A 32 -6.71 -0.02 3.49
CA VAL A 32 -6.17 -0.30 4.84
C VAL A 32 -5.71 -1.75 5.03
N GLU A 33 -5.65 -2.56 3.97
CA GLU A 33 -5.22 -3.96 4.12
C GLU A 33 -3.71 -4.13 4.29
N PRO A 34 -3.29 -4.94 5.27
CA PRO A 34 -1.89 -5.16 5.54
C PRO A 34 -1.31 -6.04 4.42
N ALA A 35 -0.23 -5.59 3.78
CA ALA A 35 0.55 -6.36 2.80
C ALA A 35 1.27 -7.59 3.41
N THR A 36 0.75 -8.12 4.52
CA THR A 36 1.26 -9.28 5.26
C THR A 36 1.30 -10.52 4.40
N GLY A 37 0.31 -10.73 3.53
CA GLY A 37 0.26 -11.92 2.66
C GLY A 37 1.47 -12.03 1.73
N LEU A 38 1.87 -10.93 1.10
CA LEU A 38 3.00 -10.91 0.18
C LEU A 38 4.35 -10.96 0.91
N HIS A 39 4.41 -10.38 2.12
CA HIS A 39 5.60 -10.48 2.97
C HIS A 39 5.86 -11.91 3.44
N ILE A 40 4.81 -12.65 3.82
CA ILE A 40 4.90 -14.07 4.20
C ILE A 40 5.39 -14.91 3.02
N ALA A 41 4.90 -14.63 1.80
CA ALA A 41 5.37 -15.31 0.60
C ALA A 41 6.88 -15.10 0.37
N GLY A 42 7.39 -13.88 0.56
CA GLY A 42 8.83 -13.58 0.50
C GLY A 42 9.64 -14.39 1.51
N ILE A 43 9.16 -14.53 2.75
CA ILE A 43 9.80 -15.36 3.78
C ILE A 43 9.82 -16.85 3.36
N ALA A 44 8.70 -17.37 2.85
CA ALA A 44 8.63 -18.76 2.39
C ALA A 44 9.63 -19.05 1.26
N PHE A 45 9.80 -18.12 0.31
CA PHE A 45 10.80 -18.23 -0.74
C PHE A 45 12.25 -18.19 -0.21
N ARG A 46 12.55 -17.37 0.81
CA ARG A 46 13.88 -17.38 1.45
C ARG A 46 14.18 -18.69 2.15
N ILE A 47 13.21 -19.24 2.89
CA ILE A 47 13.38 -20.50 3.62
C ILE A 47 13.63 -21.64 2.63
N SER A 48 12.81 -21.74 1.59
CA SER A 48 12.98 -22.78 0.56
C SER A 48 14.30 -22.62 -0.20
N ALA A 49 14.73 -21.39 -0.52
CA ALA A 49 16.03 -21.14 -1.14
C ALA A 49 17.17 -21.64 -0.24
N ALA A 50 17.12 -21.30 1.06
CA ALA A 50 18.13 -21.74 2.02
C ALA A 50 18.17 -23.27 2.17
N ILE A 51 17.02 -23.94 2.20
CA ILE A 51 16.93 -25.41 2.27
C ILE A 51 17.54 -26.03 1.01
N ILE A 52 17.19 -25.53 -0.18
CA ILE A 52 17.73 -26.04 -1.46
C ILE A 52 19.25 -25.83 -1.53
N LEU A 53 19.74 -24.67 -1.08
CA LEU A 53 21.19 -24.41 -1.02
C LEU A 53 21.89 -25.38 -0.08
N LEU A 54 21.29 -25.62 1.10
CA LEU A 54 21.83 -26.56 2.08
C LEU A 54 21.89 -27.98 1.51
N LEU A 55 20.85 -28.41 0.79
CA LEU A 55 20.84 -29.68 0.08
C LEU A 55 21.91 -29.76 -1.01
N ALA A 56 22.12 -28.69 -1.78
CA ALA A 56 23.17 -28.63 -2.79
C ALA A 56 24.57 -28.76 -2.18
N ILE A 57 24.82 -28.08 -1.04
CA ILE A 57 26.08 -28.17 -0.30
C ILE A 57 26.27 -29.58 0.27
N TRP A 58 25.20 -30.18 0.82
CA TRP A 58 25.24 -31.53 1.35
C TRP A 58 25.60 -32.55 0.27
N GLN A 59 24.96 -32.48 -0.90
CA GLN A 59 25.29 -33.35 -2.02
C GLN A 59 26.74 -33.17 -2.50
N ALA A 60 27.22 -31.93 -2.55
CA ALA A 60 28.62 -31.65 -2.89
C ALA A 60 29.61 -32.23 -1.85
N TYR A 61 29.23 -32.20 -0.57
CA TYR A 61 30.02 -32.80 0.51
C TYR A 61 30.08 -34.32 0.40
N ASP A 62 28.94 -34.98 0.19
CA ASP A 62 28.86 -36.43 0.01
C ASP A 62 29.72 -36.89 -1.17
N TRP A 63 29.70 -36.15 -2.28
CA TRP A 63 30.56 -36.42 -3.43
C TRP A 63 32.06 -36.27 -3.10
N PHE A 64 32.43 -35.28 -2.29
CA PHE A 64 33.83 -35.08 -1.92
C PHE A 64 34.36 -36.20 -1.01
N ARG A 65 33.51 -36.70 -0.11
CA ARG A 65 33.84 -37.74 0.86
C ARG A 65 33.85 -39.14 0.27
N ASP A 66 32.79 -39.52 -0.43
CA ASP A 66 32.59 -40.86 -0.96
C ASP A 66 32.55 -40.82 -2.49
N ARG A 67 33.73 -40.66 -3.11
CA ARG A 67 33.88 -40.63 -4.57
C ARG A 67 33.50 -42.00 -5.16
N PRO A 68 32.42 -42.11 -5.95
CA PRO A 68 31.99 -43.40 -6.47
C PRO A 68 33.05 -43.99 -7.43
N PRO A 69 33.42 -45.28 -7.29
CA PRO A 69 34.31 -45.93 -8.24
C PRO A 69 33.58 -46.13 -9.56
N GLY A 70 34.01 -45.45 -10.63
CA GLY A 70 33.56 -45.75 -12.00
C GLY A 70 33.26 -44.56 -12.91
N GLY A 71 33.31 -43.31 -12.46
CA GLY A 71 33.22 -42.10 -13.30
C GLY A 71 31.89 -41.86 -14.04
N ALA A 72 31.05 -42.88 -14.22
CA ALA A 72 29.81 -42.84 -14.98
C ALA A 72 28.68 -42.02 -14.33
N GLY A 73 28.80 -41.65 -13.06
CA GLY A 73 27.83 -40.80 -12.34
C GLY A 73 28.26 -39.35 -12.13
N LEU A 74 29.47 -38.98 -12.57
CA LEU A 74 30.08 -37.70 -12.18
C LEU A 74 29.40 -36.50 -12.85
N SER A 75 29.04 -36.62 -14.13
CA SER A 75 28.32 -35.57 -14.87
C SER A 75 26.90 -35.35 -14.36
N VAL A 76 26.21 -36.43 -13.95
CA VAL A 76 24.84 -36.36 -13.41
C VAL A 76 24.82 -35.63 -12.08
N ILE A 77 25.69 -35.99 -11.14
CA ILE A 77 25.75 -35.37 -9.81
C ILE A 77 26.13 -33.89 -9.91
N ILE A 78 27.09 -33.55 -10.78
CA ILE A 78 27.49 -32.15 -11.01
C ILE A 78 26.33 -31.36 -11.63
N GLY A 79 25.64 -31.93 -12.62
CA GLY A 79 24.48 -31.32 -13.25
C GLY A 79 23.36 -31.04 -12.24
N ASP A 80 23.05 -32.00 -11.39
CA ASP A 80 22.03 -31.86 -10.34
C ASP A 80 22.44 -30.81 -9.29
N THR A 81 23.72 -30.81 -8.88
CA THR A 81 24.23 -29.81 -7.92
C THR A 81 24.16 -28.39 -8.48
N ILE A 82 24.56 -28.19 -9.74
CA ILE A 82 24.46 -26.89 -10.42
C ILE A 82 23.00 -26.47 -10.53
N ARG A 83 22.10 -27.38 -10.91
CA ARG A 83 20.67 -27.10 -11.02
C ARG A 83 20.06 -26.69 -9.69
N LEU A 84 20.41 -27.37 -8.59
CA LEU A 84 19.98 -27.00 -7.24
C LEU A 84 20.53 -25.63 -6.84
N ALA A 85 21.82 -25.37 -7.08
CA ALA A 85 22.43 -24.08 -6.77
C ALA A 85 21.74 -22.93 -7.54
N VAL A 86 21.56 -23.07 -8.86
CA VAL A 86 20.89 -22.06 -9.68
C VAL A 86 19.45 -21.86 -9.24
N THR A 87 18.72 -22.94 -8.96
CA THR A 87 17.33 -22.87 -8.47
C THR A 87 17.27 -22.11 -7.15
N SER A 88 18.18 -22.38 -6.20
CA SER A 88 18.28 -21.65 -4.93
C SER A 88 18.52 -20.16 -5.14
N PHE A 89 19.51 -19.78 -5.96
CA PHE A 89 19.80 -18.37 -6.24
C PHE A 89 18.61 -17.65 -6.88
N LEU A 90 17.94 -18.30 -7.82
CA LEU A 90 16.76 -17.77 -8.48
C LEU A 90 15.61 -17.56 -7.48
N LEU A 91 15.42 -18.49 -6.55
CA LEU A 91 14.40 -18.42 -5.52
C LEU A 91 14.70 -17.34 -4.47
N TYR A 92 15.98 -17.15 -4.13
CA TYR A 92 16.42 -16.05 -3.27
C TYR A 92 16.18 -14.69 -3.95
N GLY A 93 16.50 -14.56 -5.24
CA GLY A 93 16.21 -13.36 -6.03
C GLY A 93 14.71 -13.08 -6.13
N ALA A 94 13.87 -14.11 -6.28
CA ALA A 94 12.42 -13.96 -6.28
C ALA A 94 11.88 -13.44 -4.93
N ALA A 95 12.48 -13.86 -3.82
CA ALA A 95 12.12 -13.35 -2.50
C ALA A 95 12.49 -11.86 -2.33
N ASP A 96 13.67 -11.45 -2.81
CA ASP A 96 14.07 -10.04 -2.79
C ASP A 96 13.15 -9.17 -3.66
N LEU A 97 12.78 -9.70 -4.82
CA LEU A 97 11.81 -9.06 -5.71
C LEU A 97 10.44 -8.91 -5.04
N ALA A 98 9.96 -9.92 -4.30
CA ALA A 98 8.71 -9.85 -3.55
C ALA A 98 8.74 -8.72 -2.49
N ASP A 99 9.84 -8.59 -1.74
CA ASP A 99 10.01 -7.49 -0.78
C ASP A 99 10.04 -6.11 -1.46
N LEU A 100 10.67 -6.02 -2.62
CA LEU A 100 10.68 -4.81 -3.45
C LEU A 100 9.26 -4.43 -3.94
N PHE A 101 8.47 -5.41 -4.38
CA PHE A 101 7.10 -5.18 -4.80
C PHE A 101 6.24 -4.61 -3.67
N VAL A 102 6.35 -5.17 -2.45
CA VAL A 102 5.63 -4.67 -1.28
C VAL A 102 5.94 -3.19 -1.02
N LYS A 103 7.22 -2.81 -1.05
CA LYS A 103 7.64 -1.42 -0.87
C LYS A 103 7.10 -0.52 -1.98
N ASN A 104 7.15 -0.98 -3.24
CA ASN A 104 6.64 -0.20 -4.37
C ASN A 104 5.13 0.08 -4.27
N PHE A 105 4.33 -0.88 -3.80
CA PHE A 105 2.90 -0.64 -3.56
C PHE A 105 2.65 0.42 -2.48
N GLN A 106 3.49 0.49 -1.46
CA GLN A 106 3.40 1.53 -0.42
C GLN A 106 3.74 2.92 -0.98
N GLU A 107 4.75 3.04 -1.84
CA GLU A 107 5.14 4.31 -2.47
C GLU A 107 4.09 4.83 -3.45
N ILE A 108 3.47 3.95 -4.25
CA ILE A 108 2.38 4.33 -5.18
C ILE A 108 1.19 4.92 -4.40
N ARG A 109 0.85 4.30 -3.27
CA ARG A 109 -0.21 4.77 -2.37
C ARG A 109 0.13 6.11 -1.72
N ALA A 110 1.35 6.27 -1.19
CA ALA A 110 1.80 7.54 -0.64
C ALA A 110 1.73 8.66 -1.70
N THR A 111 2.13 8.35 -2.93
CA THR A 111 2.07 9.26 -4.07
C THR A 111 0.64 9.69 -4.40
N ARG A 112 -0.34 8.75 -4.37
CA ARG A 112 -1.76 9.07 -4.59
C ARG A 112 -2.32 10.02 -3.54
N ILE A 113 -2.00 9.79 -2.27
CA ILE A 113 -2.43 10.66 -1.16
C ILE A 113 -1.81 12.05 -1.31
N LEU A 114 -0.52 12.12 -1.64
CA LEU A 114 0.17 13.40 -1.86
C LEU A 114 -0.43 14.18 -3.05
N MET A 115 -0.66 13.50 -4.18
CA MET A 115 -1.30 14.07 -5.37
C MET A 115 -2.71 14.59 -5.07
N ALA A 116 -3.51 13.84 -4.32
CA ALA A 116 -4.84 14.29 -3.89
C ALA A 116 -4.75 15.56 -3.04
N ARG A 117 -3.80 15.62 -2.10
CA ARG A 117 -3.57 16.80 -1.25
C ARG A 117 -3.09 18.01 -2.07
N GLN A 118 -2.16 17.83 -3.01
CA GLN A 118 -1.71 18.89 -3.90
C GLN A 118 -2.84 19.42 -4.76
N THR A 119 -3.66 18.53 -5.32
CA THR A 119 -4.83 18.90 -6.12
C THR A 119 -5.86 19.69 -5.29
N TYR A 120 -6.10 19.26 -4.05
CA TYR A 120 -6.99 19.96 -3.13
C TYR A 120 -6.46 21.36 -2.79
N LEU A 121 -5.18 21.49 -2.45
CA LEU A 121 -4.57 22.79 -2.16
C LEU A 121 -4.55 23.70 -3.39
N MET A 122 -4.31 23.17 -4.59
CA MET A 122 -4.38 23.94 -5.84
C MET A 122 -5.81 24.40 -6.14
N LYS A 123 -6.83 23.59 -5.87
CA LYS A 123 -8.23 24.04 -5.92
C LYS A 123 -8.49 25.15 -4.90
N GLN A 124 -8.02 25.01 -3.67
CA GLN A 124 -8.20 26.03 -2.62
C GLN A 124 -7.45 27.33 -2.93
N MET A 125 -6.26 27.26 -3.54
CA MET A 125 -5.50 28.42 -4.02
C MET A 125 -6.08 29.02 -5.30
N GLY A 126 -6.67 28.20 -6.19
CA GLY A 126 -7.42 28.65 -7.36
C GLY A 126 -8.69 29.41 -6.99
N VAL A 127 -9.34 29.06 -5.88
CA VAL A 127 -10.45 29.83 -5.27
C VAL A 127 -9.99 31.22 -4.80
N PHE A 128 -8.71 31.41 -4.48
CA PHE A 128 -8.13 32.73 -4.17
C PHE A 128 -7.89 33.60 -5.42
N ARG A 129 -7.96 33.01 -6.64
CA ARG A 129 -7.72 33.66 -7.93
C ARG A 129 -9.00 34.01 -8.71
N GLY A 130 -10.18 33.66 -8.16
CA GLY A 130 -11.51 33.98 -8.70
C GLY A 130 -12.08 32.87 -9.58
N GLU A 131 -13.35 32.48 -9.31
CA GLU A 131 -14.25 31.53 -10.03
C GLU A 131 -14.17 30.04 -9.57
N ILE A 132 -15.22 29.27 -9.23
CA ILE A 132 -16.70 29.39 -8.98
C ILE A 132 -17.03 28.39 -7.83
N PRO A 133 -18.04 28.64 -6.97
CA PRO A 133 -18.41 27.73 -5.87
C PRO A 133 -19.04 26.43 -6.42
N THR A 134 -18.58 25.27 -5.96
CA THR A 134 -19.18 23.96 -6.27
C THR A 134 -19.64 23.21 -5.02
N THR A 135 -20.05 23.94 -3.98
CA THR A 135 -20.78 23.36 -2.86
C THR A 135 -22.29 23.47 -3.13
N PRO A 136 -23.04 22.35 -3.21
CA PRO A 136 -24.51 22.37 -3.35
C PRO A 136 -25.23 23.06 -2.18
N ARG A 137 -24.51 23.39 -1.11
CA ARG A 137 -25.03 24.00 0.12
C ARG A 137 -25.23 25.52 0.03
N GLU A 138 -24.76 26.16 -1.05
CA GLU A 138 -24.86 27.61 -1.23
C GLU A 138 -26.14 28.06 -1.95
N VAL A 139 -26.83 27.15 -2.68
CA VAL A 139 -28.09 27.47 -3.38
C VAL A 139 -29.28 27.52 -2.40
N ASP A 140 -29.20 26.79 -1.27
CA ASP A 140 -30.25 26.72 -0.24
C ASP A 140 -30.26 27.93 0.72
N ARG A 141 -29.19 28.74 0.75
CA ARG A 141 -29.10 29.93 1.62
C ARG A 141 -29.43 31.24 0.94
N ARG A 142 -29.49 31.28 -0.40
CA ARG A 142 -30.15 32.38 -1.11
C ARG A 142 -31.62 32.04 -1.14
N GLY A 143 -32.29 32.33 -0.04
CA GLY A 143 -33.73 32.17 0.14
C GLY A 143 -34.53 33.01 -0.84
N LEU A 144 -34.56 32.63 -2.11
CA LEU A 144 -35.70 32.89 -2.96
C LEU A 144 -36.79 31.92 -2.52
N GLY A 145 -37.54 32.34 -1.50
CA GLY A 145 -38.86 31.80 -1.28
C GLY A 145 -39.69 32.00 -2.55
N PRO A 146 -40.61 31.08 -2.87
CA PRO A 146 -41.43 31.11 -4.09
C PRO A 146 -42.38 32.32 -4.23
N GLU A 147 -42.29 33.32 -3.36
CA GLU A 147 -43.26 34.42 -3.27
C GLU A 147 -42.85 35.69 -4.07
N GLU A 148 -41.58 35.86 -4.42
CA GLU A 148 -41.12 37.06 -5.15
C GLU A 148 -41.34 37.00 -6.67
N ALA A 149 -41.64 35.82 -7.23
CA ALA A 149 -41.85 35.66 -8.67
C ALA A 149 -43.26 36.08 -9.15
N VAL A 150 -44.20 36.34 -8.23
CA VAL A 150 -45.60 36.65 -8.57
C VAL A 150 -45.93 38.15 -8.50
N SER A 151 -45.10 38.98 -7.84
CA SER A 151 -45.38 40.42 -7.69
C SER A 151 -44.86 41.30 -8.84
N LEU A 152 -44.14 40.75 -9.81
CA LEU A 152 -43.56 41.53 -10.92
C LEU A 152 -44.31 41.38 -12.26
N ASN A 153 -45.51 40.78 -12.25
CA ASN A 153 -46.31 40.59 -13.48
C ASN A 153 -47.79 40.97 -13.29
N GLY A 154 -48.04 42.02 -12.51
CA GLY A 154 -49.37 42.59 -12.30
C GLY A 154 -49.32 44.10 -12.48
N GLU A 155 -49.53 44.52 -13.73
CA GLU A 155 -50.19 45.78 -14.07
C GLU A 155 -51.59 45.86 -13.44
#